data_AF-A0A7K6ZBS5-F1
#
_entry.id   AF-A0A7K6ZBS5-F1
#
_cell.length_a   1.000
_cell.length_b   1.000
_cell.length_c   1.000
_cell.angle_alpha   90.00
_cell.angle_beta   90.00
_cell.angle_gamma   90.00
#
_symmetry.space_group_name_H-M   'P 1'
#
loop_
_entity.id
_entity.type
_entity.pdbx_description
1 polymer ?
#
loop_
_entity_poly.entity_id
_entity_poly.type
_entity_poly.pdbx_seq_one_letter_code
_entity_poly.pdbx_strand_id
1 'polypeptide(L)'
;QGFGCAKALYISDADKRKHFRLVLKLFFSNGQEIGTFHSKLIKVISKPSQKKQSLKNTDLCISSGSKVSLFNRLRSQTVSTRYLSVEGGAFIASARQWAAFTLHLADERCTRSEFPLREGYIRYGSVVQLVCTATSITLPPLIIRKVTKQYAMLDVDEPISQLHKCAFQFQGSDRMYLCLSTEKVIQFQASPCPKEANRELLNDGSCWTIIGTETVEYTFSESLACVRKPVSPVPLITALQLTGGGDVAMLDVQGEYFHPHLKVWFGDVEAETMYRSPKSLVCVVPDVSAFGNDWRWLRYPITVPLLLIRDDGLIYSSSFTFTYTPEQSFIPGQQVLSDVPQDSDKLLDSIHQEFTRTNFHLFMQS
;
A
#
# COMPACT_ATOMS: atom_id res chain seq x y z
N GLN A 1 0.63 -2.61 22.75
CA GLN A 1 0.55 -3.25 21.42
C GLN A 1 1.14 -4.65 21.52
N GLY A 2 0.46 -5.67 21.01
CA GLY A 2 0.96 -7.04 20.96
C GLY A 2 1.54 -7.37 19.58
N PHE A 3 2.61 -8.17 19.53
CA PHE A 3 3.21 -8.66 18.29
C PHE A 3 3.42 -10.17 18.39
N GLY A 4 3.05 -10.90 17.34
CA GLY A 4 3.24 -12.34 17.23
C GLY A 4 3.82 -12.71 15.86
N CYS A 5 4.64 -13.75 15.82
CA CYS A 5 5.27 -14.23 14.58
C CYS A 5 5.15 -15.76 14.47
N ALA A 6 4.57 -16.23 13.36
CA ALA A 6 4.45 -17.66 13.08
C ALA A 6 5.70 -18.16 12.33
N LYS A 7 6.70 -18.64 13.08
CA LYS A 7 8.03 -19.03 12.54
C LYS A 7 8.08 -20.46 11.96
N ALA A 8 7.07 -21.27 12.21
CA ALA A 8 7.05 -22.71 11.87
C ALA A 8 6.05 -23.05 10.75
N LEU A 9 5.59 -22.06 9.98
CA LEU A 9 4.71 -22.30 8.83
C LEU A 9 5.49 -22.85 7.64
N TYR A 10 4.95 -23.90 7.02
CA TYR A 10 5.44 -24.46 5.77
C TYR A 10 4.29 -25.02 4.94
N ILE A 11 4.50 -25.19 3.64
CA ILE A 11 3.59 -25.87 2.72
C ILE A 11 4.30 -27.10 2.16
N SER A 12 3.65 -28.26 2.23
CA SER A 12 4.19 -29.51 1.68
C SER A 12 3.97 -29.57 0.16
N ASP A 13 4.84 -30.29 -0.52
CA ASP A 13 4.73 -30.69 -1.93
C ASP A 13 3.50 -31.57 -2.23
N ALA A 14 2.85 -32.15 -1.21
CA ALA A 14 1.55 -32.78 -1.33
C ALA A 14 0.44 -31.79 -1.74
N ASP A 15 0.57 -30.53 -1.34
CA ASP A 15 -0.36 -29.47 -1.70
C ASP A 15 -0.11 -28.99 -3.15
N LYS A 16 -1.12 -29.11 -4.00
CA LYS A 16 -1.03 -28.76 -5.43
C LYS A 16 -1.55 -27.36 -5.75
N ARG A 17 -1.97 -26.59 -4.74
CA ARG A 17 -2.43 -25.21 -4.94
C ARG A 17 -1.28 -24.33 -5.41
N LYS A 18 -1.51 -23.55 -6.47
CA LYS A 18 -0.52 -22.55 -6.95
C LYS A 18 -0.47 -21.32 -6.05
N HIS A 19 -1.52 -21.07 -5.29
CA HIS A 19 -1.64 -19.93 -4.39
C HIS A 19 -2.43 -20.31 -3.14
N PHE A 20 -2.15 -19.65 -2.02
CA PHE A 20 -2.89 -19.80 -0.77
C PHE A 20 -2.99 -18.47 -0.01
N ARG A 21 -3.80 -18.42 1.03
CA ARG A 21 -3.85 -17.31 1.99
C ARG A 21 -3.56 -17.85 3.38
N LEU A 22 -2.91 -17.06 4.22
CA LEU A 22 -2.86 -17.31 5.65
C LEU A 22 -4.21 -16.97 6.26
N VAL A 23 -4.61 -17.74 7.27
CA VAL A 23 -5.85 -17.55 8.02
C VAL A 23 -5.47 -17.36 9.49
N LEU A 24 -5.79 -16.19 10.04
CA LEU A 24 -5.63 -15.88 11.45
C LEU A 24 -7.00 -15.89 12.09
N LYS A 25 -7.24 -16.82 13.03
CA LYS A 25 -8.44 -16.83 13.86
C LYS A 25 -8.09 -16.32 15.24
N LEU A 26 -8.82 -15.31 15.71
CA LEU A 26 -8.62 -14.72 17.03
C LEU A 26 -9.78 -15.10 17.94
N PHE A 27 -9.46 -15.42 19.19
CA PHE A 27 -10.41 -15.77 20.23
C PHE A 27 -10.08 -15.03 21.52
N PHE A 28 -11.12 -14.66 22.27
CA PHE A 28 -10.97 -14.28 23.66
C PHE A 28 -10.57 -15.49 24.52
N SER A 29 -10.08 -15.24 25.73
CA SER A 29 -9.70 -16.29 26.69
C SER A 29 -10.86 -17.19 27.12
N ASN A 30 -12.10 -16.71 26.98
CA ASN A 30 -13.32 -17.47 27.24
C ASN A 30 -13.77 -18.36 26.06
N GLY A 31 -12.98 -18.44 24.97
CA GLY A 31 -13.28 -19.23 23.78
C GLY A 31 -14.20 -18.56 22.77
N GLN A 32 -14.69 -17.35 23.04
CA GLN A 32 -15.49 -16.60 22.08
C GLN A 32 -14.62 -16.11 20.91
N GLU A 33 -15.06 -16.38 19.67
CA GLU A 33 -14.36 -15.92 18.46
C GLU A 33 -14.47 -14.39 18.33
N ILE A 34 -13.32 -13.75 18.17
CA ILE A 34 -13.23 -12.33 17.80
C ILE A 34 -13.48 -12.23 16.30
N GLY A 35 -12.77 -13.03 15.50
CA GLY A 35 -12.97 -13.11 14.06
C GLY A 35 -11.89 -13.89 13.34
N THR A 36 -12.17 -14.14 12.06
CA THR A 36 -11.26 -14.77 11.11
C THR A 36 -10.75 -13.74 10.09
N PHE A 37 -9.43 -13.65 9.93
CA PHE A 37 -8.72 -12.67 9.09
C PHE A 37 -7.84 -13.39 8.07
N HIS A 38 -7.73 -12.82 6.87
CA HIS A 38 -7.03 -13.46 5.75
C HIS A 38 -5.86 -12.61 5.26
N SER A 39 -4.72 -13.22 4.95
CA SER A 39 -3.67 -12.50 4.22
C SER A 39 -4.08 -12.23 2.77
N LYS A 40 -3.30 -11.38 2.09
CA LYS A 40 -3.25 -11.36 0.62
C LYS A 40 -2.82 -12.72 0.07
N LEU A 41 -3.03 -12.92 -1.23
CA LEU A 41 -2.72 -14.18 -1.91
C LEU A 41 -1.20 -14.39 -1.97
N ILE A 42 -0.72 -15.56 -1.54
CA ILE A 42 0.69 -15.95 -1.55
C ILE A 42 0.89 -16.98 -2.64
N LYS A 43 1.83 -16.71 -3.55
CA LYS A 43 2.21 -17.61 -4.65
C LYS A 43 3.15 -18.70 -4.15
N VAL A 44 2.84 -19.96 -4.46
CA VAL A 44 3.73 -21.10 -4.20
C VAL A 44 4.78 -21.17 -5.30
N ILE A 45 6.05 -21.25 -4.90
CA ILE A 45 7.19 -21.39 -5.81
C ILE A 45 8.00 -22.63 -5.43
N SER A 46 8.62 -23.29 -6.40
CA SER A 46 9.42 -24.49 -6.14
C SER A 46 10.80 -24.15 -5.55
N LYS A 47 11.61 -23.39 -6.29
CA LYS A 47 12.91 -22.87 -5.88
C LYS A 47 13.16 -21.51 -6.56
N PRO A 48 13.95 -20.61 -5.96
CA PRO A 48 14.40 -19.41 -6.66
C PRO A 48 15.14 -19.78 -7.94
N SER A 49 14.82 -19.09 -9.04
CA SER A 49 15.47 -19.33 -10.32
C SER A 49 16.94 -18.91 -10.24
N GLN A 50 17.85 -19.83 -10.57
CA GLN A 50 19.28 -19.53 -10.77
C GLN A 50 19.57 -19.03 -12.19
N LYS A 51 18.64 -19.23 -13.14
CA LYS A 51 18.77 -18.75 -14.52
C LYS A 51 18.53 -17.24 -14.57
N LYS A 52 19.11 -16.60 -15.60
CA LYS A 52 18.83 -15.20 -15.93
C LYS A 52 17.31 -14.98 -15.95
N GLN A 53 16.83 -14.07 -15.10
CA GLN A 53 15.41 -13.79 -15.04
C GLN A 53 14.99 -13.13 -16.35
N SER A 54 13.99 -13.71 -17.01
CA SER A 54 13.44 -13.15 -18.25
C SER A 54 12.20 -12.32 -17.94
N LEU A 55 11.99 -11.26 -18.72
CA LEU A 55 10.75 -10.48 -18.71
C LEU A 55 9.51 -11.25 -19.19
N LYS A 56 9.64 -12.55 -19.55
CA LYS A 56 8.49 -13.42 -19.83
C LYS A 56 7.83 -13.98 -18.56
N ASN A 57 8.51 -13.91 -17.41
CA ASN A 57 7.97 -14.32 -16.11
C ASN A 57 8.05 -13.14 -15.14
N THR A 58 7.17 -12.16 -15.38
CA THR A 58 7.09 -10.90 -14.65
C THR A 58 6.62 -11.06 -13.22
N ASP A 59 5.83 -12.10 -12.91
CA ASP A 59 5.24 -12.33 -11.59
C ASP A 59 6.27 -12.47 -10.47
N LEU A 60 7.49 -12.90 -10.81
CA LEU A 60 8.57 -13.08 -9.85
C LEU A 60 9.55 -11.91 -9.85
N CYS A 61 9.36 -10.90 -10.68
CA CYS A 61 10.19 -9.70 -10.71
C CYS A 61 9.78 -8.73 -9.61
N ILE A 62 10.70 -7.87 -9.18
CA ILE A 62 10.43 -6.80 -8.22
C ILE A 62 10.34 -5.48 -8.99
N SER A 63 9.21 -4.80 -8.89
CA SER A 63 9.01 -3.47 -9.48
C SER A 63 9.46 -2.36 -8.54
N SER A 64 9.82 -1.22 -9.12
CA SER A 64 9.98 0.04 -8.38
C SER A 64 8.68 0.37 -7.63
N GLY A 65 8.80 0.79 -6.37
CA GLY A 65 7.67 1.05 -5.47
C GLY A 65 7.14 -0.20 -4.75
N SER A 66 7.63 -1.40 -5.05
CA SER A 66 7.28 -2.60 -4.29
C SER A 66 7.84 -2.56 -2.87
N LYS A 67 7.11 -3.14 -1.93
CA LYS A 67 7.58 -3.38 -0.56
C LYS A 67 8.39 -4.68 -0.51
N VAL A 68 9.58 -4.62 0.05
CA VAL A 68 10.49 -5.76 0.19
C VAL A 68 11.01 -5.89 1.62
N SER A 69 11.42 -7.11 1.98
CA SER A 69 12.24 -7.35 3.17
C SER A 69 13.58 -7.97 2.75
N LEU A 70 14.58 -7.71 3.58
CA LEU A 70 15.94 -8.18 3.41
C LEU A 70 16.34 -9.02 4.61
N PHE A 71 16.91 -10.20 4.36
CA PHE A 71 17.46 -11.03 5.41
C PHE A 71 18.80 -11.64 5.01
N ASN A 72 19.66 -11.82 6.00
CA ASN A 72 20.90 -12.56 5.89
C ASN A 72 20.76 -13.88 6.65
N ARG A 73 21.37 -14.95 6.12
CA ARG A 73 21.45 -16.24 6.79
C ARG A 73 22.85 -16.80 6.66
N LEU A 74 23.63 -16.71 7.73
CA LEU A 74 25.00 -17.21 7.77
C LEU A 74 25.02 -18.75 7.67
N ARG A 75 25.80 -19.27 6.71
CA ARG A 75 26.00 -20.72 6.47
C ARG A 75 24.69 -21.53 6.37
N SER A 76 23.62 -20.91 5.89
CA SER A 76 22.30 -21.56 5.75
C SER A 76 21.68 -22.08 7.06
N GLN A 77 22.13 -21.59 8.23
CA GLN A 77 21.58 -22.00 9.53
C GLN A 77 20.35 -21.16 9.88
N THR A 78 19.22 -21.78 10.26
CA THR A 78 17.99 -21.03 10.56
C THR A 78 18.15 -20.07 11.75
N VAL A 79 18.89 -20.49 12.79
CA VAL A 79 19.17 -19.72 14.01
C VAL A 79 20.02 -18.46 13.74
N SER A 80 20.80 -18.45 12.64
CA SER A 80 21.62 -17.31 12.25
C SER A 80 20.86 -16.29 11.40
N THR A 81 19.56 -16.51 11.11
CA THR A 81 18.79 -15.57 10.29
C THR A 81 18.69 -14.23 11.01
N ARG A 82 19.03 -13.16 10.29
CA ARG A 82 18.87 -11.78 10.71
C ARG A 82 18.16 -10.99 9.63
N TYR A 83 17.20 -10.17 10.03
CA TYR A 83 16.41 -9.36 9.14
C TYR A 83 16.83 -7.90 9.26
N LEU A 84 16.90 -7.19 8.14
CA LEU A 84 17.07 -5.76 8.17
C LEU A 84 15.84 -5.13 8.82
N SER A 85 16.07 -4.24 9.78
CA SER A 85 15.02 -3.53 10.51
C SER A 85 15.48 -2.13 10.90
N VAL A 86 14.58 -1.34 11.49
CA VAL A 86 14.85 0.00 11.97
C VAL A 86 14.33 0.10 13.40
N GLU A 87 15.22 0.46 14.33
CA GLU A 87 14.89 0.64 15.75
C GLU A 87 15.64 1.86 16.27
N GLY A 88 14.96 2.71 17.06
CA GLY A 88 15.57 3.91 17.63
C GLY A 88 16.15 4.88 16.59
N GLY A 89 15.57 4.92 15.38
CA GLY A 89 16.05 5.77 14.28
C GLY A 89 17.24 5.24 13.50
N ALA A 90 17.75 4.04 13.84
CA ALA A 90 18.92 3.45 13.20
C ALA A 90 18.59 2.12 12.51
N PHE A 91 19.30 1.82 11.42
CA PHE A 91 19.23 0.51 10.80
C PHE A 91 19.92 -0.53 11.66
N ILE A 92 19.20 -1.61 11.96
CA ILE A 92 19.67 -2.73 12.75
C ILE A 92 19.42 -4.03 12.01
N ALA A 93 20.01 -5.10 12.53
CA ALA A 93 19.70 -6.44 12.08
C ALA A 93 19.11 -7.21 13.24
N SER A 94 17.85 -7.62 13.10
CA SER A 94 17.07 -8.23 14.18
C SER A 94 16.87 -9.72 13.94
N ALA A 95 16.96 -10.52 15.00
CA ALA A 95 16.57 -11.93 14.99
C ALA A 95 15.06 -12.15 15.23
N ARG A 96 14.32 -11.11 15.63
CA ARG A 96 12.93 -11.21 16.08
C ARG A 96 11.94 -10.60 15.11
N GLN A 97 12.29 -9.44 14.55
CA GLN A 97 11.42 -8.64 13.71
C GLN A 97 12.10 -8.35 12.38
N TRP A 98 11.30 -8.10 11.36
CA TRP A 98 11.75 -7.65 10.05
C TRP A 98 10.98 -6.38 9.71
N ALA A 99 11.63 -5.44 9.03
CA ALA A 99 10.93 -4.29 8.48
C ALA A 99 10.62 -4.53 7.00
N ALA A 100 9.52 -3.92 6.55
CA ALA A 100 9.24 -3.72 5.14
C ALA A 100 9.88 -2.41 4.68
N PHE A 101 10.46 -2.44 3.49
CA PHE A 101 11.08 -1.30 2.85
C PHE A 101 10.47 -1.10 1.47
N THR A 102 10.03 0.11 1.14
CA THR A 102 9.69 0.46 -0.23
C THR A 102 10.98 0.64 -1.01
N LEU A 103 11.11 -0.10 -2.12
CA LEU A 103 12.29 -0.10 -2.96
C LEU A 103 12.02 0.76 -4.21
N HIS A 104 12.62 1.95 -4.26
CA HIS A 104 12.47 2.87 -5.39
C HIS A 104 13.68 2.82 -6.30
N LEU A 105 13.44 2.87 -7.62
CA LEU A 105 14.48 3.11 -8.61
C LEU A 105 14.89 4.58 -8.56
N ALA A 106 16.17 4.85 -8.32
CA ALA A 106 16.70 6.22 -8.26
C ALA A 106 17.25 6.66 -9.63
N ASP A 107 17.11 7.94 -9.96
CA ASP A 107 17.78 8.54 -11.12
C ASP A 107 19.20 8.95 -10.73
N GLU A 108 20.19 8.68 -11.58
CA GLU A 108 21.61 8.99 -11.34
C GLU A 108 21.85 10.50 -11.15
N ARG A 109 20.90 11.34 -11.55
CA ARG A 109 20.98 12.81 -11.55
C ARG A 109 20.27 13.49 -10.37
N CYS A 110 19.58 12.76 -9.49
CA CYS A 110 18.71 13.39 -8.49
C CYS A 110 19.35 13.43 -7.10
N THR A 111 19.60 14.64 -6.59
CA THR A 111 20.06 14.91 -5.23
C THR A 111 18.89 14.92 -4.23
N ARG A 112 18.79 13.84 -3.46
CA ARG A 112 18.25 13.71 -2.08
C ARG A 112 16.84 14.22 -1.69
N SER A 113 16.04 14.90 -2.53
CA SER A 113 14.76 15.48 -2.06
C SER A 113 13.50 15.15 -2.86
N GLU A 114 13.59 14.88 -4.16
CA GLU A 114 12.41 14.61 -4.99
C GLU A 114 12.72 13.42 -5.90
N PHE A 115 12.22 12.24 -5.54
CA PHE A 115 12.44 11.01 -6.31
C PHE A 115 11.22 10.80 -7.21
N PRO A 116 11.29 11.13 -8.52
CA PRO A 116 10.18 10.84 -9.41
C PRO A 116 9.97 9.33 -9.48
N LEU A 117 8.74 8.88 -9.27
CA LEU A 117 8.34 7.48 -9.38
C LEU A 117 8.62 6.98 -10.80
N ARG A 118 9.74 6.26 -11.00
CA ARG A 118 9.96 5.52 -12.24
C ARG A 118 9.22 4.19 -12.17
N GLU A 119 8.31 3.98 -13.11
CA GLU A 119 7.69 2.69 -13.34
C GLU A 119 8.67 1.74 -14.04
N GLY A 120 8.75 0.50 -13.57
CA GLY A 120 9.60 -0.53 -14.17
C GLY A 120 10.09 -1.57 -13.20
N TYR A 121 10.65 -2.65 -13.74
CA TYR A 121 11.32 -3.69 -12.96
C TYR A 121 12.72 -3.25 -12.58
N ILE A 122 13.09 -3.52 -11.33
CA ILE A 122 14.43 -3.22 -10.82
C ILE A 122 15.40 -4.25 -11.37
N ARG A 123 16.51 -3.78 -11.93
CA ARG A 123 17.56 -4.61 -12.54
C ARG A 123 18.82 -4.54 -11.69
N TYR A 124 19.63 -5.59 -11.75
CA TYR A 124 20.97 -5.52 -11.19
C TYR A 124 21.79 -4.43 -11.89
N GLY A 125 22.63 -3.74 -11.11
CA GLY A 125 23.36 -2.55 -11.55
C GLY A 125 22.58 -1.24 -11.42
N SER A 126 21.27 -1.28 -11.17
CA SER A 126 20.48 -0.06 -10.92
C SER A 126 20.77 0.57 -9.56
N VAL A 127 20.67 1.90 -9.52
CA VAL A 127 20.66 2.66 -8.26
C VAL A 127 19.26 2.60 -7.67
N VAL A 128 19.18 2.26 -6.38
CA VAL A 128 17.93 2.09 -5.64
C VAL A 128 17.99 2.82 -4.31
N GLN A 129 16.81 3.22 -3.83
CA GLN A 129 16.61 3.76 -2.50
C GLN A 129 15.71 2.83 -1.71
N LEU A 130 16.14 2.52 -0.48
CA LEU A 130 15.37 1.74 0.49
C LEU A 130 14.75 2.69 1.51
N VAL A 131 13.43 2.71 1.59
CA VAL A 131 12.65 3.56 2.50
C VAL A 131 11.87 2.66 3.47
N CYS A 132 12.09 2.78 4.77
CA CYS A 132 11.34 2.00 5.75
C CYS A 132 9.87 2.41 5.76
N THR A 133 8.94 1.46 5.58
CA THR A 133 7.50 1.79 5.47
C THR A 133 6.89 2.28 6.79
N ALA A 134 7.50 1.95 7.93
CA ALA A 134 6.97 2.30 9.25
C ALA A 134 7.52 3.62 9.79
N THR A 135 8.78 3.95 9.49
CA THR A 135 9.48 5.12 10.05
C THR A 135 9.86 6.16 9.02
N SER A 136 9.69 5.86 7.73
CA SER A 136 10.15 6.68 6.60
C SER A 136 11.65 6.96 6.56
N ILE A 137 12.45 6.26 7.39
CA ILE A 137 13.90 6.38 7.39
C ILE A 137 14.48 5.70 6.13
N THR A 138 15.47 6.35 5.54
CA THR A 138 16.08 5.92 4.28
C THR A 138 17.56 5.60 4.42
N LEU A 139 18.04 4.62 3.65
CA LEU A 139 19.47 4.46 3.41
C LEU A 139 19.93 5.45 2.32
N PRO A 140 21.22 5.82 2.29
CA PRO A 140 21.82 6.47 1.12
C PRO A 140 21.56 5.66 -0.16
N PRO A 141 21.68 6.26 -1.37
CA PRO A 141 21.54 5.53 -2.61
C PRO A 141 22.48 4.32 -2.72
N LEU A 142 21.92 3.19 -3.12
CA LEU A 142 22.63 1.90 -3.19
C LEU A 142 22.57 1.37 -4.62
N ILE A 143 23.63 0.72 -5.09
CA ILE A 143 23.63 -0.06 -6.32
C ILE A 143 23.39 -1.52 -5.94
N ILE A 144 22.32 -2.11 -6.46
CA ILE A 144 22.00 -3.52 -6.21
C ILE A 144 22.80 -4.44 -7.14
N ARG A 145 23.58 -5.34 -6.55
CA ARG A 145 24.46 -6.28 -7.26
C ARG A 145 24.00 -7.72 -7.07
N LYS A 146 24.14 -8.54 -8.12
CA LYS A 146 23.82 -9.97 -8.05
C LYS A 146 24.92 -10.68 -7.28
N VAL A 147 24.55 -11.56 -6.34
CA VAL A 147 25.52 -12.35 -5.59
C VAL A 147 25.52 -13.79 -6.10
N THR A 148 26.69 -14.25 -6.54
CA THR A 148 26.92 -15.65 -6.91
C THR A 148 28.02 -16.22 -6.03
N LYS A 149 27.67 -17.27 -5.27
CA LYS A 149 28.52 -17.78 -4.16
C LYS A 149 28.76 -16.68 -3.12
N GLN A 150 29.92 -16.04 -3.16
CA GLN A 150 30.35 -14.96 -2.27
C GLN A 150 30.83 -13.72 -3.05
N TYR A 151 30.58 -13.67 -4.36
CA TYR A 151 31.03 -12.58 -5.22
C TYR A 151 29.87 -11.69 -5.63
N ALA A 152 30.08 -10.38 -5.55
CA ALA A 152 29.24 -9.39 -6.22
C ALA A 152 29.60 -9.38 -7.71
N MET A 153 28.61 -9.56 -8.56
CA MET A 153 28.76 -9.50 -10.02
C MET A 153 28.49 -8.07 -10.49
N LEU A 154 29.46 -7.44 -11.15
CA LEU A 154 29.39 -6.02 -11.56
C LEU A 154 28.79 -5.81 -12.94
N ASP A 155 28.82 -6.83 -13.80
CA ASP A 155 28.43 -6.82 -15.21
C ASP A 155 27.05 -7.42 -15.49
N VAL A 156 26.28 -7.72 -14.44
CA VAL A 156 24.96 -8.32 -14.58
C VAL A 156 23.90 -7.24 -14.73
N ASP A 157 23.25 -7.24 -15.89
CA ASP A 157 22.03 -6.47 -16.18
C ASP A 157 20.86 -7.43 -16.50
N GLU A 158 20.11 -7.77 -15.45
CA GLU A 158 18.87 -8.55 -15.53
C GLU A 158 17.90 -8.14 -14.40
N PRO A 159 16.58 -8.35 -14.55
CA PRO A 159 15.61 -8.11 -13.50
C PRO A 159 15.90 -8.92 -12.23
N ILE A 160 15.71 -8.31 -11.07
CA ILE A 160 15.80 -9.00 -9.78
C ILE A 160 14.56 -9.85 -9.60
N SER A 161 14.74 -11.04 -9.03
CA SER A 161 13.63 -11.95 -8.72
C SER A 161 13.50 -12.26 -7.23
N GLN A 162 12.31 -12.70 -6.83
CA GLN A 162 11.99 -13.16 -5.48
C GLN A 162 13.03 -14.18 -4.98
N LEU A 163 13.48 -14.03 -3.73
CA LEU A 163 14.45 -14.89 -3.04
C LEU A 163 15.85 -14.96 -3.68
N HIS A 164 16.19 -14.02 -4.56
CA HIS A 164 17.56 -13.89 -5.04
C HIS A 164 18.51 -13.43 -3.93
N LYS A 165 19.77 -13.85 -4.05
CA LYS A 165 20.87 -13.29 -3.26
C LYS A 165 21.43 -12.06 -3.97
N CYS A 166 21.47 -10.95 -3.23
CA CYS A 166 21.96 -9.66 -3.71
C CYS A 166 22.87 -9.01 -2.66
N ALA A 167 23.60 -7.98 -3.10
CA ALA A 167 24.40 -7.11 -2.25
C ALA A 167 24.08 -5.66 -2.61
N PHE A 168 24.24 -4.76 -1.65
CA PHE A 168 23.95 -3.34 -1.82
C PHE A 168 25.23 -2.53 -1.66
N GLN A 169 25.76 -2.02 -2.77
CA GLN A 169 26.96 -1.19 -2.81
C GLN A 169 26.57 0.28 -2.58
N PHE A 170 27.26 1.02 -1.74
CA PHE A 170 27.01 2.46 -1.59
C PHE A 170 27.42 3.21 -2.86
N GLN A 171 26.51 3.98 -3.45
CA GLN A 171 26.80 4.75 -4.67
C GLN A 171 27.91 5.78 -4.40
N GLY A 172 28.88 5.89 -5.31
CA GLY A 172 30.02 6.80 -5.16
C GLY A 172 31.07 6.38 -4.13
N SER A 173 30.95 5.20 -3.52
CA SER A 173 31.93 4.67 -2.56
C SER A 173 33.00 3.79 -3.22
N ASP A 174 34.16 3.64 -2.56
CA ASP A 174 35.20 2.70 -2.99
C ASP A 174 34.91 1.27 -2.50
N ARG A 175 34.02 0.57 -3.22
CA ARG A 175 33.64 -0.83 -2.95
C ARG A 175 33.07 -1.07 -1.55
N MET A 176 32.34 -0.09 -1.00
CA MET A 176 31.68 -0.25 0.30
C MET A 176 30.29 -0.87 0.12
N TYR A 177 29.99 -1.90 0.90
CA TYR A 177 28.72 -2.61 0.86
C TYR A 177 27.99 -2.56 2.19
N LEU A 178 26.66 -2.57 2.13
CA LEU A 178 25.78 -2.76 3.28
C LEU A 178 26.02 -4.14 3.88
N CYS A 179 26.54 -4.17 5.10
CA CYS A 179 27.01 -5.39 5.73
C CYS A 179 26.40 -5.57 7.12
N LEU A 180 25.99 -6.79 7.41
CA LEU A 180 25.65 -7.25 8.73
C LEU A 180 26.91 -7.58 9.53
N SER A 181 27.06 -6.95 10.71
CA SER A 181 28.01 -7.38 11.73
C SER A 181 27.29 -7.55 13.06
N THR A 182 27.09 -8.80 13.47
CA THR A 182 26.31 -9.19 14.66
C THR A 182 24.85 -8.72 14.59
N GLU A 183 24.47 -7.66 15.33
CA GLU A 183 23.14 -7.05 15.31
C GLU A 183 23.18 -5.63 14.69
N LYS A 184 24.35 -5.18 14.21
CA LYS A 184 24.55 -3.85 13.64
C LYS A 184 24.66 -3.91 12.12
N VAL A 185 24.17 -2.86 11.49
CA VAL A 185 24.34 -2.61 10.05
C VAL A 185 25.51 -1.64 9.88
N ILE A 186 26.54 -2.07 9.15
CA ILE A 186 27.78 -1.32 8.93
C ILE A 186 28.08 -1.24 7.44
N GLN A 187 29.06 -0.40 7.08
CA GLN A 187 29.68 -0.44 5.76
C GLN A 187 30.92 -1.34 5.82
N PHE A 188 31.06 -2.26 4.87
CA PHE A 188 32.22 -3.13 4.77
C PHE A 188 32.81 -3.08 3.36
N GLN A 189 34.13 -2.92 3.27
CA GLN A 189 34.82 -2.83 2.00
C GLN A 189 35.03 -4.23 1.40
N ALA A 190 34.56 -4.42 0.17
CA ALA A 190 34.79 -5.67 -0.56
C ALA A 190 36.24 -5.75 -1.09
N SER A 191 36.77 -6.97 -1.17
CA SER A 191 38.09 -7.21 -1.73
C SER A 191 38.00 -7.37 -3.26
N PRO A 192 38.83 -6.68 -4.06
CA PRO A 192 38.84 -6.86 -5.51
C PRO A 192 39.32 -8.28 -5.86
N CYS A 193 38.78 -8.87 -6.93
CA CYS A 193 39.29 -10.14 -7.44
C CYS A 193 40.49 -9.90 -8.38
N PRO A 194 41.70 -10.42 -8.08
CA PRO A 194 42.88 -10.18 -8.91
C PRO A 194 42.77 -10.75 -10.33
N LYS A 195 41.94 -11.79 -10.51
CA LYS A 195 41.80 -12.54 -11.78
C LYS A 195 40.61 -12.09 -12.62
N GLU A 196 39.61 -11.43 -12.02
CA GLU A 196 38.32 -11.16 -12.64
C GLU A 196 37.83 -9.75 -12.23
N ALA A 197 38.06 -8.74 -13.08
CA ALA A 197 37.71 -7.35 -12.79
C ALA A 197 36.19 -7.10 -12.66
N ASN A 198 35.35 -8.02 -13.16
CA ASN A 198 33.89 -7.94 -13.07
C ASN A 198 33.33 -8.51 -11.76
N ARG A 199 34.19 -8.91 -10.80
CA ARG A 199 33.77 -9.50 -9.53
C ARG A 199 34.49 -8.90 -8.33
N GLU A 200 33.75 -8.76 -7.25
CA GLU A 200 34.26 -8.33 -5.95
C GLU A 200 33.91 -9.36 -4.89
N LEU A 201 34.88 -9.74 -4.05
CA LEU A 201 34.71 -10.69 -2.96
C LEU A 201 34.03 -9.99 -1.77
N LEU A 202 32.87 -10.52 -1.37
CA LEU A 202 32.07 -9.98 -0.28
C LEU A 202 32.35 -10.67 1.04
N ASN A 203 32.03 -9.98 2.14
CA ASN A 203 31.81 -10.63 3.42
C ASN A 203 30.45 -11.37 3.41
N ASP A 204 30.33 -12.47 4.15
CA ASP A 204 29.06 -13.19 4.30
C ASP A 204 27.91 -12.30 4.79
N GLY A 205 28.23 -11.32 5.64
CA GLY A 205 27.28 -10.33 6.15
C GLY A 205 26.77 -9.33 5.10
N SER A 206 27.46 -9.18 3.95
CA SER A 206 27.03 -8.33 2.84
C SER A 206 26.08 -9.03 1.87
N CYS A 207 25.80 -10.32 2.08
CA CYS A 207 24.96 -11.13 1.21
C CYS A 207 23.52 -11.17 1.73
N TRP A 208 22.64 -10.39 1.11
CA TRP A 208 21.23 -10.30 1.49
C TRP A 208 20.37 -11.17 0.59
N THR A 209 19.28 -11.69 1.14
CA THR A 209 18.20 -12.31 0.35
C THR A 209 17.03 -11.34 0.34
N ILE A 210 16.53 -11.03 -0.84
CA ILE A 210 15.41 -10.10 -1.06
C ILE A 210 14.11 -10.85 -1.32
N ILE A 211 13.02 -10.38 -0.72
CA ILE A 211 11.68 -10.93 -0.94
C ILE A 211 10.64 -9.82 -0.86
N GLY A 212 9.65 -9.85 -1.76
CA GLY A 212 8.48 -8.97 -1.73
C GLY A 212 7.58 -9.28 -0.53
N THR A 213 7.02 -8.24 0.05
CA THR A 213 6.18 -8.32 1.25
C THR A 213 4.88 -7.59 1.04
N GLU A 214 3.82 -8.15 1.59
CA GLU A 214 2.49 -7.55 1.56
C GLU A 214 1.99 -7.31 2.99
N THR A 215 1.07 -6.36 3.13
CA THR A 215 0.41 -6.07 4.41
C THR A 215 -1.10 -6.04 4.17
N VAL A 216 -1.84 -6.64 5.11
CA VAL A 216 -3.29 -6.51 5.19
C VAL A 216 -3.60 -5.88 6.54
N GLU A 217 -4.48 -4.90 6.52
CA GLU A 217 -4.93 -4.19 7.71
C GLU A 217 -6.44 -4.38 7.83
N TYR A 218 -6.88 -4.63 9.05
CA TYR A 218 -8.28 -4.83 9.40
C TYR A 218 -8.58 -3.92 10.58
N THR A 219 -9.54 -3.01 10.38
CA THR A 219 -9.92 -2.02 11.39
C THR A 219 -11.39 -2.17 11.71
N PHE A 220 -11.69 -2.35 12.99
CA PHE A 220 -13.05 -2.43 13.50
C PHE A 220 -13.11 -1.83 14.90
N SER A 221 -14.26 -1.30 15.28
CA SER A 221 -14.53 -0.82 16.63
C SER A 221 -15.95 -1.16 17.05
N GLU A 222 -16.12 -1.55 18.31
CA GLU A 222 -17.41 -1.91 18.88
C GLU A 222 -18.11 -0.66 19.43
N SER A 223 -19.35 -0.43 19.03
CA SER A 223 -20.24 0.51 19.72
C SER A 223 -20.73 -0.10 21.06
N LEU A 224 -21.17 0.74 21.98
CA LEU A 224 -21.76 0.32 23.27
C LEU A 224 -22.95 -0.65 23.11
N ALA A 225 -23.58 -0.67 21.94
CA ALA A 225 -24.71 -1.54 21.58
C ALA A 225 -24.28 -2.91 20.98
N CYS A 226 -22.99 -3.20 20.85
CA CYS A 226 -22.51 -4.35 20.06
C CYS A 226 -22.92 -5.71 20.64
N VAL A 227 -23.69 -6.47 19.86
CA VAL A 227 -23.94 -7.89 20.12
C VAL A 227 -22.67 -8.67 19.80
N ARG A 228 -22.26 -9.58 20.69
CA ARG A 228 -21.00 -10.34 20.62
C ARG A 228 -20.96 -11.42 19.52
N LYS A 229 -21.14 -11.00 18.26
CA LYS A 229 -20.89 -11.83 17.06
C LYS A 229 -19.46 -11.59 16.56
N PRO A 230 -18.84 -12.56 15.87
CA PRO A 230 -17.54 -12.35 15.25
C PRO A 230 -17.54 -11.10 14.35
N VAL A 231 -16.44 -10.36 14.36
CA VAL A 231 -16.23 -9.16 13.52
C VAL A 231 -15.97 -9.53 12.06
N SER A 232 -15.73 -10.81 11.78
CA SER A 232 -15.53 -11.33 10.44
C SER A 232 -16.83 -11.75 9.77
N PRO A 233 -16.93 -11.65 8.43
CA PRO A 233 -15.89 -11.14 7.55
C PRO A 233 -15.82 -9.61 7.58
N VAL A 234 -14.61 -9.05 7.70
CA VAL A 234 -14.42 -7.60 7.72
C VAL A 234 -14.60 -7.07 6.30
N PRO A 235 -15.57 -6.18 6.04
CA PRO A 235 -15.79 -5.63 4.71
C PRO A 235 -14.64 -4.71 4.31
N LEU A 236 -14.24 -4.77 3.05
CA LEU A 236 -13.16 -3.95 2.49
C LEU A 236 -13.67 -3.17 1.29
N ILE A 237 -13.57 -1.84 1.34
CA ILE A 237 -13.79 -0.99 0.18
C ILE A 237 -12.52 -1.00 -0.67
N THR A 238 -12.65 -1.24 -1.96
CA THR A 238 -11.53 -1.24 -2.92
C THR A 238 -11.62 -0.10 -3.93
N ALA A 239 -12.83 0.32 -4.28
CA ALA A 239 -13.06 1.42 -5.22
C ALA A 239 -14.42 2.06 -4.95
N LEU A 240 -14.52 3.33 -5.32
CA LEU A 240 -15.73 4.13 -5.24
C LEU A 240 -15.97 4.77 -6.59
N GLN A 241 -17.22 4.75 -7.05
CA GLN A 241 -17.64 5.41 -8.26
C GLN A 241 -18.90 6.21 -7.95
N LEU A 242 -18.86 7.51 -8.25
CA LEU A 242 -20.05 8.33 -8.11
C LEU A 242 -20.83 8.35 -9.41
N THR A 243 -22.14 8.19 -9.30
CA THR A 243 -23.09 8.28 -10.40
C THR A 243 -24.21 9.25 -10.06
N GLY A 244 -24.73 9.95 -11.07
CA GLY A 244 -25.74 10.99 -10.89
C GLY A 244 -25.17 12.40 -10.69
N GLY A 245 -26.07 13.34 -10.47
CA GLY A 245 -25.84 14.78 -10.29
C GLY A 245 -27.17 15.51 -10.19
N GLY A 246 -27.24 16.59 -9.41
CA GLY A 246 -28.48 17.30 -9.06
C GLY A 246 -29.17 16.71 -7.82
N ASP A 247 -30.44 16.33 -7.96
CA ASP A 247 -31.34 15.96 -6.86
C ASP A 247 -31.00 14.64 -6.15
N VAL A 248 -30.38 13.70 -6.85
CA VAL A 248 -29.97 12.40 -6.29
C VAL A 248 -28.61 12.01 -6.85
N ALA A 249 -27.59 12.08 -6.00
CA ALA A 249 -26.29 11.48 -6.26
C ALA A 249 -26.23 10.10 -5.58
N MET A 250 -25.68 9.11 -6.28
CA MET A 250 -25.49 7.77 -5.76
C MET A 250 -24.02 7.39 -5.79
N LEU A 251 -23.56 6.75 -4.74
CA LEU A 251 -22.20 6.23 -4.62
C LEU A 251 -22.22 4.72 -4.79
N ASP A 252 -21.64 4.23 -5.89
CA ASP A 252 -21.33 2.82 -6.10
C ASP A 252 -20.05 2.47 -5.31
N VAL A 253 -20.23 1.64 -4.28
CA VAL A 253 -19.16 1.16 -3.40
C VAL A 253 -18.76 -0.25 -3.82
N GLN A 254 -17.54 -0.41 -4.33
CA GLN A 254 -16.98 -1.70 -4.74
C GLN A 254 -16.01 -2.23 -3.70
N GLY A 255 -16.02 -3.54 -3.48
CA GLY A 255 -15.22 -4.13 -2.42
C GLY A 255 -15.29 -5.65 -2.31
N GLU A 256 -15.01 -6.15 -1.11
CA GLU A 256 -15.15 -7.56 -0.72
C GLU A 256 -15.90 -7.69 0.61
N TYR A 257 -16.58 -8.83 0.77
CA TYR A 257 -17.30 -9.25 1.98
C TYR A 257 -18.46 -8.35 2.43
N PHE A 258 -19.12 -7.68 1.50
CA PHE A 258 -20.35 -6.96 1.81
C PHE A 258 -21.51 -7.92 2.10
N HIS A 259 -22.45 -7.48 2.93
CA HIS A 259 -23.65 -8.23 3.26
C HIS A 259 -24.84 -7.29 3.52
N PRO A 260 -26.09 -7.78 3.48
CA PRO A 260 -27.29 -6.92 3.58
C PRO A 260 -27.40 -6.08 4.86
N HIS A 261 -26.80 -6.55 5.95
CA HIS A 261 -26.80 -5.86 7.25
C HIS A 261 -25.76 -4.73 7.37
N LEU A 262 -25.07 -4.33 6.30
CA LEU A 262 -24.16 -3.18 6.31
C LEU A 262 -24.85 -1.93 5.77
N LYS A 263 -24.59 -0.81 6.44
CA LYS A 263 -24.95 0.54 5.98
C LYS A 263 -23.69 1.36 5.74
N VAL A 264 -23.69 2.15 4.68
CA VAL A 264 -22.66 3.15 4.42
C VAL A 264 -22.99 4.40 5.23
N TRP A 265 -21.98 4.96 5.88
CA TRP A 265 -22.09 6.18 6.65
C TRP A 265 -21.08 7.21 6.14
N PHE A 266 -21.53 8.45 6.04
CA PHE A 266 -20.73 9.61 5.68
C PHE A 266 -20.51 10.39 6.97
N GLY A 267 -19.34 10.27 7.59
CA GLY A 267 -19.13 10.78 8.94
C GLY A 267 -20.11 10.16 9.94
N ASP A 268 -20.98 10.97 10.49
CA ASP A 268 -22.03 10.65 11.45
C ASP A 268 -23.44 10.52 10.82
N VAL A 269 -23.54 10.54 9.49
CA VAL A 269 -24.81 10.47 8.76
C VAL A 269 -24.95 9.09 8.08
N GLU A 270 -25.98 8.34 8.46
CA GLU A 270 -26.36 7.09 7.78
C GLU A 270 -26.90 7.40 6.39
N ALA A 271 -26.38 6.70 5.38
CA ALA A 271 -26.89 6.77 4.01
C ALA A 271 -27.85 5.63 3.70
N GLU A 272 -28.87 5.92 2.89
CA GLU A 272 -29.76 4.90 2.35
C GLU A 272 -28.95 3.94 1.47
N THR A 273 -28.67 2.75 2.01
CA THR A 273 -27.78 1.76 1.41
C THR A 273 -28.55 0.56 0.87
N MET A 274 -28.29 0.25 -0.40
CA MET A 274 -28.79 -0.88 -1.17
C MET A 274 -27.69 -1.92 -1.36
N TYR A 275 -27.94 -3.15 -0.92
CA TYR A 275 -27.03 -4.27 -1.15
C TYR A 275 -27.27 -4.88 -2.53
N ARG A 276 -26.22 -4.97 -3.37
CA ARG A 276 -26.27 -5.65 -4.68
C ARG A 276 -25.63 -7.03 -4.64
N SER A 277 -24.42 -7.14 -4.08
CA SER A 277 -23.67 -8.39 -4.01
C SER A 277 -22.59 -8.33 -2.93
N PRO A 278 -21.89 -9.45 -2.61
CA PRO A 278 -20.76 -9.42 -1.68
C PRO A 278 -19.59 -8.53 -2.11
N LYS A 279 -19.64 -7.95 -3.31
CA LYS A 279 -18.64 -7.05 -3.86
C LYS A 279 -19.15 -5.65 -4.21
N SER A 280 -20.45 -5.40 -4.02
CA SER A 280 -21.05 -4.11 -4.39
C SER A 280 -22.20 -3.71 -3.45
N LEU A 281 -22.07 -2.51 -2.91
CA LEU A 281 -23.13 -1.73 -2.28
C LEU A 281 -23.37 -0.48 -3.12
N VAL A 282 -24.56 0.09 -3.01
CA VAL A 282 -24.86 1.44 -3.52
C VAL A 282 -25.53 2.20 -2.42
N CYS A 283 -25.17 3.47 -2.24
CA CYS A 283 -25.89 4.33 -1.31
C CYS A 283 -26.24 5.67 -1.94
N VAL A 284 -27.30 6.28 -1.46
CA VAL A 284 -27.64 7.68 -1.77
C VAL A 284 -26.66 8.57 -1.02
N VAL A 285 -26.03 9.51 -1.70
CA VAL A 285 -25.16 10.51 -1.07
C VAL A 285 -26.03 11.46 -0.25
N PRO A 286 -25.81 11.60 1.07
CA PRO A 286 -26.57 12.53 1.89
C PRO A 286 -26.39 13.97 1.41
N ASP A 287 -27.46 14.77 1.50
CA ASP A 287 -27.38 16.20 1.27
C ASP A 287 -26.40 16.85 2.25
N VAL A 288 -25.64 17.81 1.75
CA VAL A 288 -24.60 18.48 2.52
C VAL A 288 -25.12 19.22 3.76
N SER A 289 -26.41 19.60 3.78
CA SER A 289 -27.04 20.21 4.96
C SER A 289 -27.07 19.28 6.17
N ALA A 290 -26.94 17.97 5.99
CA ALA A 290 -26.83 17.00 7.08
C ALA A 290 -25.59 17.23 7.97
N PHE A 291 -24.56 17.91 7.47
CA PHE A 291 -23.31 18.20 8.18
C PHE A 291 -23.24 19.59 8.81
N GLY A 292 -24.29 20.42 8.63
CA GLY A 292 -24.36 21.75 9.20
C GLY A 292 -25.07 22.76 8.30
N ASN A 293 -25.91 23.59 8.90
CA ASN A 293 -26.72 24.59 8.18
C ASN A 293 -25.88 25.72 7.57
N ASP A 294 -24.70 25.99 8.11
CA ASP A 294 -23.85 27.13 7.71
C ASP A 294 -23.16 26.91 6.36
N TRP A 295 -23.16 25.68 5.85
CA TRP A 295 -22.50 25.35 4.58
C TRP A 295 -23.13 26.03 3.38
N ARG A 296 -24.47 26.23 3.43
CA ARG A 296 -25.20 27.00 2.41
C ARG A 296 -24.62 28.40 2.19
N TRP A 297 -23.95 28.95 3.19
CA TRP A 297 -23.42 30.31 3.19
C TRP A 297 -21.89 30.38 3.05
N LEU A 298 -21.16 29.42 3.64
CA LEU A 298 -19.69 29.49 3.76
C LEU A 298 -18.92 28.81 2.61
N ARG A 299 -19.60 28.03 1.74
CA ARG A 299 -19.07 27.41 0.50
C ARG A 299 -17.57 27.00 0.60
N TYR A 300 -17.20 26.17 1.57
CA TYR A 300 -15.86 25.56 1.66
C TYR A 300 -15.93 24.04 1.44
N PRO A 301 -14.91 23.34 0.95
CA PRO A 301 -14.98 21.89 0.82
C PRO A 301 -15.17 21.19 2.17
N ILE A 302 -16.18 20.30 2.29
CA ILE A 302 -16.36 19.42 3.45
C ILE A 302 -15.86 18.04 3.08
N THR A 303 -14.94 17.49 3.87
CA THR A 303 -14.47 16.11 3.72
C THR A 303 -14.89 15.29 4.93
N VAL A 304 -15.63 14.20 4.70
CA VAL A 304 -16.10 13.28 5.74
C VAL A 304 -15.56 11.87 5.49
N PRO A 305 -15.27 11.09 6.56
CA PRO A 305 -14.84 9.70 6.40
C PRO A 305 -16.00 8.82 5.93
N LEU A 306 -15.69 7.81 5.11
CA LEU A 306 -16.65 6.77 4.77
C LEU A 306 -16.49 5.59 5.71
N LEU A 307 -17.58 5.19 6.36
CA LEU A 307 -17.63 4.07 7.31
C LEU A 307 -18.64 3.02 6.81
N LEU A 308 -18.40 1.77 7.18
CA LEU A 308 -19.39 0.70 7.05
C LEU A 308 -19.81 0.28 8.45
N ILE A 309 -21.10 0.38 8.75
CA ILE A 309 -21.64 0.02 10.06
C ILE A 309 -22.60 -1.16 9.90
N ARG A 310 -22.39 -2.20 10.71
CA ARG A 310 -23.28 -3.36 10.76
C ARG A 310 -24.49 -3.07 11.66
N ASP A 311 -25.60 -3.74 11.42
CA ASP A 311 -26.85 -3.60 12.19
C ASP A 311 -26.72 -3.81 13.71
N ASP A 312 -25.67 -4.51 14.16
CA ASP A 312 -25.33 -4.65 15.59
C ASP A 312 -24.43 -3.53 16.13
N GLY A 313 -24.11 -2.50 15.34
CA GLY A 313 -23.31 -1.36 15.78
C GLY A 313 -21.80 -1.56 15.67
N LEU A 314 -21.33 -2.62 15.02
CA LEU A 314 -19.91 -2.80 14.70
C LEU A 314 -19.50 -1.85 13.57
N ILE A 315 -18.47 -1.03 13.82
CA ILE A 315 -18.01 0.00 12.90
C ILE A 315 -16.72 -0.46 12.22
N TYR A 316 -16.75 -0.54 10.90
CA TYR A 316 -15.59 -0.80 10.06
C TYR A 316 -15.12 0.50 9.41
N SER A 317 -13.98 1.01 9.87
CA SER A 317 -13.35 2.20 9.32
C SER A 317 -12.76 1.90 7.95
N SER A 318 -12.98 2.78 6.97
CA SER A 318 -12.30 2.71 5.69
C SER A 318 -11.23 3.80 5.57
N SER A 319 -10.29 3.64 4.65
CA SER A 319 -9.32 4.68 4.29
C SER A 319 -9.89 5.73 3.33
N PHE A 320 -11.17 5.59 2.93
CA PHE A 320 -11.80 6.48 1.97
C PHE A 320 -12.52 7.61 2.68
N THR A 321 -12.49 8.77 2.05
CA THR A 321 -13.25 9.96 2.44
C THR A 321 -14.11 10.41 1.27
N PHE A 322 -15.21 11.10 1.58
CA PHE A 322 -16.04 11.76 0.59
C PHE A 322 -15.93 13.27 0.75
N THR A 323 -15.73 13.99 -0.35
CA THR A 323 -15.58 15.45 -0.34
C THR A 323 -16.73 16.11 -1.08
N TYR A 324 -17.46 16.97 -0.37
CA TYR A 324 -18.44 17.89 -0.91
C TYR A 324 -17.72 19.16 -1.36
N THR A 325 -17.73 19.43 -2.66
CA THR A 325 -17.14 20.65 -3.23
C THR A 325 -18.23 21.64 -3.62
N PRO A 326 -18.17 22.89 -3.12
CA PRO A 326 -19.07 23.95 -3.58
C PRO A 326 -18.80 24.29 -5.05
N GLU A 327 -19.82 24.70 -5.77
CA GLU A 327 -19.64 25.23 -7.12
C GLU A 327 -18.85 26.54 -7.07
N GLN A 328 -17.69 26.56 -7.75
CA GLN A 328 -17.00 27.80 -8.06
C GLN A 328 -17.81 28.51 -9.14
N SER A 329 -18.58 29.52 -8.77
CA SER A 329 -19.11 30.48 -9.74
C SER A 329 -17.91 31.15 -10.41
N PHE A 330 -17.60 30.73 -11.65
CA PHE A 330 -16.79 31.55 -12.54
C PHE A 330 -17.52 32.88 -12.70
N ILE A 331 -16.98 33.96 -12.14
CA ILE A 331 -17.40 35.30 -12.53
C ILE A 331 -16.98 35.43 -13.99
N PRO A 332 -17.90 35.48 -14.98
CA PRO A 332 -17.51 35.76 -16.35
C PRO A 332 -16.92 37.16 -16.34
N GLY A 333 -15.73 37.28 -16.91
CA GLY A 333 -14.97 38.52 -16.90
C GLY A 333 -15.81 39.72 -17.34
N GLN A 334 -15.47 40.87 -16.75
CA GLN A 334 -15.70 42.22 -17.23
C GLN A 334 -15.95 42.27 -18.75
N GLN A 335 -17.21 42.17 -19.16
CA GLN A 335 -17.63 42.49 -20.52
C GLN A 335 -18.41 43.80 -20.50
N VAL A 336 -17.90 44.70 -21.32
CA VAL A 336 -18.43 46.00 -21.67
C VAL A 336 -19.93 45.90 -21.98
N LEU A 337 -20.69 46.85 -21.44
CA LEU A 337 -22.10 47.08 -21.71
C LEU A 337 -22.45 46.97 -23.20
N SER A 338 -23.45 46.16 -23.53
CA SER A 338 -24.38 46.47 -24.62
C SER A 338 -25.65 45.63 -24.50
N ASP A 339 -26.74 46.35 -24.24
CA ASP A 339 -28.16 46.11 -24.56
C ASP A 339 -28.86 44.78 -24.25
N VAL A 340 -29.91 44.94 -23.44
CA VAL A 340 -31.02 44.01 -23.15
C VAL A 340 -31.94 43.91 -24.37
N PRO A 341 -32.53 42.73 -24.63
CA PRO A 341 -34.00 42.70 -24.62
C PRO A 341 -34.59 41.60 -23.72
N GLN A 342 -35.80 41.92 -23.27
CA GLN A 342 -36.69 41.20 -22.36
C GLN A 342 -37.01 39.77 -22.81
N ASP A 343 -36.94 38.81 -21.87
CA ASP A 343 -37.78 37.60 -21.86
C ASP A 343 -37.70 36.99 -20.45
N SER A 344 -38.78 37.14 -19.67
CA SER A 344 -38.87 36.64 -18.28
C SER A 344 -38.83 35.10 -18.19
N ASP A 345 -39.15 34.40 -19.28
CA ASP A 345 -39.21 32.93 -19.30
C ASP A 345 -37.82 32.29 -19.46
N LYS A 346 -36.88 32.98 -20.13
CA LYS A 346 -35.49 32.49 -20.25
C LYS A 346 -34.70 32.62 -18.95
N LEU A 347 -35.07 33.56 -18.09
CA LEU A 347 -34.47 33.71 -16.77
C LEU A 347 -34.92 32.58 -15.83
N LEU A 348 -36.18 32.18 -15.88
CA LEU A 348 -36.70 31.04 -15.12
C LEU A 348 -36.10 29.71 -15.60
N ASP A 349 -35.94 29.52 -16.92
CA ASP A 349 -35.26 28.33 -17.48
C ASP A 349 -33.76 28.30 -17.16
N SER A 350 -33.10 29.46 -17.13
CA SER A 350 -31.69 29.56 -16.72
C SER A 350 -31.49 29.30 -15.22
N ILE A 351 -32.42 29.76 -14.37
CA ILE A 351 -32.42 29.46 -12.93
C ILE A 351 -32.70 27.97 -12.69
N HIS A 352 -33.61 27.35 -13.46
CA HIS A 352 -33.86 25.90 -13.37
C HIS A 352 -32.68 25.06 -13.86
N GLN A 353 -31.97 25.48 -14.91
CA GLN A 353 -30.78 24.77 -15.38
C GLN A 353 -29.56 24.92 -14.46
N GLU A 354 -29.38 26.09 -13.82
CA GLU A 354 -28.36 26.29 -12.77
C GLU A 354 -28.60 25.44 -11.51
N PHE A 355 -29.86 25.12 -11.20
CA PHE A 355 -30.20 24.26 -10.06
C PHE A 355 -29.82 22.77 -10.23
N THR A 356 -29.47 22.32 -11.46
CA THR A 356 -29.47 20.88 -11.79
C THR A 356 -28.08 20.31 -12.15
N ARG A 357 -26.96 20.96 -11.82
CA ARG A 357 -25.62 20.43 -12.21
C ARG A 357 -24.58 20.37 -11.08
N THR A 358 -24.82 19.53 -10.08
CA THR A 358 -23.74 19.11 -9.17
C THR A 358 -22.86 18.02 -9.81
N ASN A 359 -21.61 18.35 -10.08
CA ASN A 359 -20.54 17.38 -10.27
C ASN A 359 -19.77 17.26 -8.95
N PHE A 360 -19.51 16.03 -8.51
CA PHE A 360 -18.66 15.77 -7.35
C PHE A 360 -17.37 15.09 -7.81
N HIS A 361 -16.26 15.42 -7.16
CA HIS A 361 -14.96 14.80 -7.42
C HIS A 361 -14.50 14.00 -6.20
N LEU A 362 -14.12 12.74 -6.46
CA LEU A 362 -13.63 11.80 -5.46
C LEU A 362 -12.10 11.86 -5.45
N PHE A 363 -11.48 12.20 -4.31
CA PHE A 363 -10.03 12.18 -4.15
C PHE A 363 -9.60 11.01 -3.26
N MET A 364 -8.62 10.25 -3.73
CA MET A 364 -7.86 9.30 -2.91
C MET A 364 -6.71 10.05 -2.24
N GLN A 365 -6.64 10.05 -0.91
CA GLN A 365 -5.39 10.41 -0.22
C GLN A 365 -4.46 9.20 -0.25
N SER A 366 -3.24 9.44 -0.75
CA SER A 366 -2.11 8.51 -0.82
C SER A 366 -1.48 8.23 0.53
#